data_AF-A0A1B8CMS0-F1
#
_entry.id   AF-A0A1B8CMS0-F1
#
_cell.length_a   1.000
_cell.length_b   1.000
_cell.length_c   1.000
_cell.angle_alpha   90.00
_cell.angle_beta   90.00
_cell.angle_gamma   90.00
#
_symmetry.space_group_name_H-M   'P 1'
#
loop_
_entity.id
_entity.type
_entity.pdbx_description
1 polymer ?
#
loop_
_entity_poly.entity_id
_entity_poly.type
_entity_poly.pdbx_seq_one_letter_code
_entity_poly.pdbx_strand_id
1 'polypeptide(L)'
;MSFGFSVGDFITAIELANKIRKEFVDAPSQFKTVSDEFLLAQLHFDSLKGKKSPKAIRTTLKELSTGNDAYDDAYNNAMERIESQLVGEKELAKQVLSWITYAKRPLTTSELEHALAVELGELHFNEENLSLIEDMVSVCARLVTVDEESAIIRLVHYTTQEYFERTQKRWFPQAETNIATICVTYLSFNVFETTICQNDEEFEERLQLNPLYDYASHN
;
A
#
# COMPACT_ATOMS: atom_id res chain seq x y z
N MET A 1 -20.32 -33.88 -2.05
CA MET A 1 -19.22 -34.44 -2.86
C MET A 1 -17.95 -33.82 -2.32
N SER A 2 -17.10 -34.61 -1.65
CA SER A 2 -15.84 -34.11 -1.07
C SER A 2 -14.80 -34.08 -2.17
N PHE A 3 -14.37 -32.90 -2.60
CA PHE A 3 -13.20 -32.77 -3.46
C PHE A 3 -11.96 -32.97 -2.58
N GLY A 4 -11.36 -34.17 -2.66
CA GLY A 4 -10.13 -34.48 -1.95
C GLY A 4 -8.95 -33.93 -2.75
N PHE A 5 -8.37 -32.82 -2.29
CA PHE A 5 -7.04 -32.40 -2.73
C PHE A 5 -6.01 -33.36 -2.16
N SER A 6 -5.16 -33.93 -3.02
CA SER A 6 -4.07 -34.80 -2.58
C SER A 6 -2.91 -33.93 -2.10
N VAL A 7 -2.13 -34.42 -1.13
CA VAL A 7 -0.84 -33.80 -0.74
C VAL A 7 0.06 -33.59 -1.98
N GLY A 8 -0.08 -34.44 -3.00
CA GLY A 8 0.62 -34.28 -4.28
C GLY A 8 0.23 -33.03 -5.08
N ASP A 9 -1.00 -32.54 -4.95
CA ASP A 9 -1.46 -31.32 -5.64
C ASP A 9 -0.81 -30.07 -5.02
N PHE A 10 -0.69 -30.05 -3.68
CA PHE A 10 0.00 -28.99 -2.95
C PHE A 10 1.51 -28.96 -3.26
N ILE A 11 2.15 -30.13 -3.35
CA ILE A 11 3.57 -30.21 -3.74
C ILE A 11 3.76 -29.66 -5.16
N THR A 12 2.87 -30.04 -6.09
CA THR A 12 2.92 -29.57 -7.48
C THR A 12 2.72 -28.06 -7.58
N ALA A 13 1.80 -27.49 -6.80
CA ALA A 13 1.59 -26.05 -6.73
C ALA A 13 2.80 -25.30 -6.17
N ILE A 14 3.43 -25.83 -5.11
CA ILE A 14 4.65 -25.26 -4.51
C ILE A 14 5.83 -25.35 -5.49
N GLU A 15 5.97 -26.45 -6.23
CA GLU A 15 7.00 -26.61 -7.27
C GLU A 15 6.80 -25.65 -8.43
N LEU A 16 5.55 -25.45 -8.88
CA LEU A 16 5.22 -24.49 -9.93
C LEU A 16 5.47 -23.05 -9.48
N ALA A 17 5.05 -22.68 -8.27
CA ALA A 17 5.31 -21.36 -7.69
C ALA A 17 6.82 -21.10 -7.56
N ASN A 18 7.59 -22.10 -7.14
CA ASN A 18 9.05 -21.99 -7.08
C ASN A 18 9.69 -21.89 -8.46
N LYS A 19 9.16 -22.59 -9.46
CA LYS A 19 9.62 -22.52 -10.85
C LYS A 19 9.34 -21.15 -11.47
N ILE A 20 8.12 -20.63 -11.32
CA ILE A 20 7.74 -19.28 -11.76
C ILE A 20 8.62 -18.23 -11.07
N ARG A 21 8.79 -18.34 -9.75
CA ARG A 21 9.71 -17.44 -9.01
C ARG A 21 11.13 -17.50 -9.56
N LYS A 22 11.64 -18.69 -9.88
CA LYS A 22 13.01 -18.86 -10.42
C LYS A 22 13.15 -18.29 -11.83
N GLU A 23 12.15 -18.49 -12.69
CA GLU A 23 12.10 -17.93 -14.05
C GLU A 23 11.95 -16.40 -14.04
N PHE A 24 11.27 -15.83 -13.06
CA PHE A 24 11.16 -14.36 -12.89
C PHE A 24 12.36 -13.72 -12.21
N VAL A 25 13.05 -14.43 -11.31
CA VAL A 25 14.32 -13.96 -10.71
C VAL A 25 15.42 -13.81 -11.77
N ASP A 26 15.39 -14.65 -12.80
CA ASP A 26 16.30 -14.59 -13.96
C ASP A 26 15.72 -13.78 -15.14
N ALA A 27 14.66 -12.98 -14.93
CA ALA A 27 14.16 -12.07 -15.95
C ALA A 27 15.33 -11.17 -16.42
N PRO A 28 15.59 -11.09 -17.74
CA PRO A 28 16.71 -10.32 -18.26
C PRO A 28 16.75 -8.92 -17.65
N SER A 29 17.93 -8.43 -17.25
CA SER A 29 18.11 -7.07 -16.71
C SER A 29 17.47 -5.98 -17.58
N GLN A 30 17.32 -6.27 -18.87
CA GLN A 30 16.61 -5.48 -19.86
C GLN A 30 15.13 -5.23 -19.48
N PHE A 31 14.42 -6.21 -18.92
CA PHE A 31 13.04 -6.04 -18.45
C PHE A 31 12.95 -5.08 -17.26
N LYS A 32 13.95 -5.13 -16.37
CA LYS A 32 14.06 -4.20 -15.25
C LYS A 32 14.25 -2.78 -15.77
N THR A 33 15.23 -2.57 -16.65
CA THR A 33 15.46 -1.26 -17.29
C THR A 33 14.22 -0.73 -18.02
N VAL A 34 13.53 -1.60 -18.76
CA VAL A 34 12.30 -1.22 -19.47
C VAL A 34 11.18 -0.86 -18.48
N SER A 35 10.98 -1.63 -17.41
CA SER A 35 10.02 -1.33 -16.34
C SER A 35 10.31 0.03 -15.69
N ASP A 36 11.57 0.30 -15.38
CA ASP A 36 12.01 1.56 -14.77
C ASP A 36 11.71 2.75 -15.70
N GLU A 37 12.04 2.62 -16.99
CA GLU A 37 11.77 3.64 -18.03
C GLU A 37 10.26 3.89 -18.21
N PHE A 38 9.44 2.84 -18.21
CA PHE A 38 7.98 2.98 -18.33
C PHE A 38 7.39 3.68 -17.11
N LEU A 39 7.81 3.35 -15.90
CA LEU A 39 7.36 4.02 -14.68
C LEU A 39 7.69 5.50 -14.71
N LEU A 40 8.93 5.85 -15.06
CA LEU A 40 9.38 7.23 -15.15
C LEU A 40 8.58 8.02 -16.19
N ALA A 41 8.37 7.44 -17.38
CA ALA A 41 7.53 8.02 -18.41
C ALA A 41 6.10 8.28 -17.88
N GLN A 42 5.53 7.29 -17.18
CA GLN A 42 4.22 7.43 -16.58
C GLN A 42 4.21 8.60 -15.58
N LEU A 43 5.13 8.65 -14.61
CA LEU A 43 5.21 9.73 -13.61
C LEU A 43 5.34 11.12 -14.24
N HIS A 44 6.12 11.21 -15.32
CA HIS A 44 6.21 12.43 -16.12
C HIS A 44 4.89 12.79 -16.79
N PHE A 45 4.17 11.84 -17.38
CA PHE A 45 2.83 12.10 -17.93
C PHE A 45 1.86 12.61 -16.86
N ASP A 46 1.91 12.06 -15.66
CA ASP A 46 1.06 12.51 -14.56
C ASP A 46 1.38 13.95 -14.13
N SER A 47 2.65 14.39 -14.22
CA SER A 47 3.05 15.77 -13.92
C SER A 47 2.40 16.80 -14.88
N LEU A 48 2.01 16.34 -16.07
CA LEU A 48 1.33 17.15 -17.08
C LEU A 48 -0.19 17.24 -16.82
N LYS A 49 -0.74 16.37 -15.97
CA LYS A 49 -2.16 16.38 -15.63
C LYS A 49 -2.54 17.74 -15.03
N GLY A 50 -3.60 18.37 -15.56
CA GLY A 50 -4.05 19.69 -15.13
C GLY A 50 -3.37 20.90 -15.80
N LYS A 51 -2.33 20.71 -16.62
CA LYS A 51 -1.73 21.81 -17.41
C LYS A 51 -2.64 22.17 -18.59
N LYS A 52 -3.21 23.39 -18.57
CA LYS A 52 -4.22 23.84 -19.56
C LYS A 52 -3.66 24.62 -20.76
N SER A 53 -2.38 24.96 -20.78
CA SER A 53 -1.78 25.74 -21.88
C SER A 53 -0.56 25.05 -22.48
N PRO A 54 -0.33 25.17 -23.80
CA PRO A 54 0.88 24.65 -24.44
C PRO A 54 2.17 25.19 -23.83
N LYS A 55 2.15 26.45 -23.34
CA LYS A 55 3.29 27.04 -22.64
C LYS A 55 3.57 26.32 -21.34
N ALA A 56 2.55 26.07 -20.51
CA ALA A 56 2.71 25.34 -19.26
C ALA A 56 3.20 23.91 -19.48
N ILE A 57 2.66 23.20 -20.49
CA ILE A 57 3.13 21.86 -20.88
C ILE A 57 4.61 21.92 -21.28
N ARG A 58 5.00 22.85 -22.16
CA ARG A 58 6.40 23.00 -22.59
C ARG A 58 7.34 23.38 -21.45
N THR A 59 6.88 24.14 -20.46
CA THR A 59 7.67 24.47 -19.27
C THR A 59 7.91 23.23 -18.43
N THR A 60 6.86 22.49 -18.09
CA THR A 60 6.98 21.24 -17.31
C THR A 60 7.85 20.22 -18.03
N LEU A 61 7.72 20.07 -19.35
CA LEU A 61 8.59 19.20 -20.15
C LEU A 61 10.07 19.58 -20.11
N LYS A 62 10.41 20.85 -19.89
CA LYS A 62 11.81 21.30 -19.74
C LYS A 62 12.37 21.06 -18.33
N GLU A 63 11.48 20.97 -17.35
CA GLU A 63 11.81 20.70 -15.94
C GLU A 63 11.94 19.19 -15.67
N LEU A 64 11.51 18.34 -16.61
CA LEU A 64 11.73 16.90 -16.53
C LEU A 64 13.23 16.60 -16.60
N SER A 65 13.80 16.30 -15.45
CA SER A 65 15.14 15.77 -15.27
C SER A 65 15.33 14.49 -16.11
N THR A 66 16.41 14.43 -16.88
CA THR A 66 16.86 13.22 -17.58
C THR A 66 18.21 12.79 -16.98
N GLY A 67 18.29 11.59 -16.38
CA GLY A 67 19.53 11.09 -15.76
C GLY A 67 19.30 10.30 -14.46
N ASN A 68 20.36 10.09 -13.67
CA ASN A 68 20.33 9.29 -12.44
C ASN A 68 19.39 9.86 -11.36
N ASP A 69 19.25 11.19 -11.28
CA ASP A 69 18.38 11.85 -10.28
C ASP A 69 16.92 11.96 -10.74
N ALA A 70 16.61 11.50 -11.96
CA ALA A 70 15.28 11.69 -12.56
C ALA A 70 14.16 11.00 -11.79
N TYR A 71 14.47 9.87 -11.13
CA TYR A 71 13.51 9.16 -10.29
C TYR A 71 13.18 9.96 -9.04
N ASP A 72 14.18 10.49 -8.34
CA ASP A 72 13.99 11.25 -7.11
C ASP A 72 13.19 12.53 -7.39
N ASP A 73 13.47 13.21 -8.50
CA ASP A 73 12.71 14.37 -8.94
C ASP A 73 11.26 14.00 -9.32
N ALA A 74 11.06 12.89 -10.03
CA ALA A 74 9.71 12.41 -10.37
C ALA A 74 8.90 12.02 -9.12
N TYR A 75 9.51 11.39 -8.13
CA TYR A 75 8.88 11.04 -6.86
C TYR A 75 8.62 12.27 -5.98
N ASN A 76 9.57 13.22 -5.91
CA ASN A 76 9.34 14.51 -5.25
C ASN A 76 8.16 15.24 -5.88
N ASN A 77 8.08 15.29 -7.22
CA ASN A 77 6.96 15.90 -7.92
C ASN A 77 5.62 15.17 -7.63
N ALA A 78 5.64 13.84 -7.54
CA ALA A 78 4.46 13.07 -7.14
C ALA A 78 4.01 13.41 -5.71
N MET A 79 4.94 13.51 -4.76
CA MET A 79 4.64 13.94 -3.39
C MET A 79 4.13 15.39 -3.33
N GLU A 80 4.69 16.31 -4.11
CA GLU A 80 4.19 17.69 -4.21
C GLU A 80 2.77 17.76 -4.77
N ARG A 81 2.42 16.89 -5.73
CA ARG A 81 1.05 16.75 -6.23
C ARG A 81 0.10 16.27 -5.14
N ILE A 82 0.50 15.27 -4.35
CA ILE A 82 -0.28 14.80 -3.19
C ILE A 82 -0.46 15.94 -2.17
N GLU A 83 0.60 16.67 -1.85
CA GLU A 83 0.55 17.79 -0.90
C GLU A 83 -0.32 18.96 -1.39
N SER A 84 -0.63 19.02 -2.69
CA SER A 84 -1.48 20.03 -3.34
C SER A 84 -2.96 19.60 -3.49
N GLN A 85 -3.33 18.40 -3.06
CA GLN A 85 -4.72 17.90 -3.07
C GLN A 85 -5.58 18.58 -2.01
N LEU A 86 -6.89 18.30 -2.03
CA LEU A 86 -7.78 18.73 -0.94
C LEU A 86 -7.32 18.12 0.40
N VAL A 87 -7.62 18.79 1.51
CA VAL A 87 -7.11 18.40 2.85
C VAL A 87 -7.36 16.92 3.15
N GLY A 88 -8.60 16.44 2.97
CA GLY A 88 -8.95 15.03 3.22
C GLY A 88 -8.25 14.05 2.28
N GLU A 89 -8.16 14.36 0.98
CA GLU A 89 -7.46 13.50 0.00
C GLU A 89 -5.95 13.41 0.29
N LYS A 90 -5.35 14.54 0.68
CA LYS A 90 -3.95 14.60 1.09
C LYS A 90 -3.72 13.78 2.36
N GLU A 91 -4.58 13.91 3.37
CA GLU A 91 -4.48 13.15 4.61
C GLU A 91 -4.58 11.65 4.35
N LEU A 92 -5.58 11.22 3.57
CA LEU A 92 -5.76 9.82 3.16
C LEU A 92 -4.52 9.30 2.43
N ALA A 93 -4.01 10.03 1.43
CA ALA A 93 -2.82 9.63 0.69
C ALA A 93 -1.60 9.46 1.60
N LYS A 94 -1.40 10.39 2.55
CA LYS A 94 -0.28 10.30 3.50
C LYS A 94 -0.43 9.14 4.46
N GLN A 95 -1.65 8.84 4.92
CA GLN A 95 -1.89 7.68 5.77
C GLN A 95 -1.59 6.38 5.00
N VAL A 96 -2.15 6.21 3.80
CA VAL A 96 -1.91 5.04 2.92
C VAL A 96 -0.42 4.84 2.69
N LEU A 97 0.29 5.86 2.23
CA LEU A 97 1.73 5.77 1.96
C LEU A 97 2.55 5.50 3.23
N SER A 98 2.16 6.09 4.37
CA SER A 98 2.85 5.85 5.64
C SER A 98 2.71 4.40 6.10
N TRP A 99 1.51 3.82 6.01
CA TRP A 99 1.27 2.43 6.34
C TRP A 99 2.05 1.48 5.43
N ILE A 100 2.01 1.68 4.11
CA ILE A 100 2.74 0.82 3.17
C ILE A 100 4.27 0.92 3.39
N THR A 101 4.78 2.10 3.72
CA THR A 101 6.22 2.34 3.90
C THR A 101 6.75 1.79 5.22
N TYR A 102 5.99 1.93 6.31
CA TYR A 102 6.44 1.61 7.66
C TYR A 102 5.95 0.25 8.17
N ALA A 103 4.99 -0.37 7.49
CA ALA A 103 4.50 -1.67 7.91
C ALA A 103 5.61 -2.72 7.90
N LYS A 104 5.60 -3.61 8.90
CA LYS A 104 6.62 -4.65 9.07
C LYS A 104 6.48 -5.79 8.05
N ARG A 105 5.28 -5.95 7.49
CA ARG A 105 4.97 -6.85 6.38
C ARG A 105 4.00 -6.17 5.41
N PRO A 106 3.88 -6.64 4.17
CA PRO A 106 2.82 -6.21 3.27
C PRO A 106 1.44 -6.37 3.93
N LEU A 107 0.57 -5.41 3.68
CA LEU A 107 -0.81 -5.39 4.17
C LEU A 107 -1.76 -5.76 3.05
N THR A 108 -2.85 -6.44 3.41
CA THR A 108 -4.01 -6.57 2.53
C THR A 108 -4.78 -5.25 2.47
N THR A 109 -5.61 -5.08 1.45
CA THR A 109 -6.51 -3.92 1.35
C THR A 109 -7.41 -3.83 2.57
N SER A 110 -7.98 -4.95 3.02
CA SER A 110 -8.88 -5.00 4.17
C SER A 110 -8.18 -4.65 5.49
N GLU A 111 -6.94 -5.11 5.68
CA GLU A 111 -6.13 -4.69 6.84
C GLU A 111 -5.91 -3.16 6.84
N LEU A 112 -5.53 -2.60 5.69
CA LEU A 112 -5.29 -1.16 5.60
C LEU A 112 -6.60 -0.36 5.76
N GLU A 113 -7.70 -0.79 5.17
CA GLU A 113 -9.02 -0.18 5.35
C GLU A 113 -9.39 -0.07 6.84
N HIS A 114 -9.24 -1.17 7.59
CA HIS A 114 -9.50 -1.17 9.04
C HIS A 114 -8.54 -0.26 9.79
N ALA A 115 -7.26 -0.24 9.41
CA ALA A 115 -6.27 0.63 10.04
C ALA A 115 -6.59 2.12 9.86
N LEU A 116 -7.07 2.51 8.68
CA LEU A 116 -7.43 3.89 8.38
C LEU A 116 -8.76 4.32 9.01
N ALA A 117 -9.67 3.36 9.26
CA ALA A 117 -10.96 3.61 9.88
C ALA A 117 -10.93 3.71 11.41
N VAL A 118 -9.79 3.48 12.07
CA VAL A 118 -9.68 3.59 13.53
C VAL A 118 -9.79 5.04 14.00
N GLU A 119 -10.77 5.29 14.87
CA GLU A 119 -10.96 6.57 15.56
C GLU A 119 -10.31 6.55 16.95
N LEU A 120 -9.42 7.51 17.22
CA LEU A 120 -8.69 7.55 18.49
C LEU A 120 -9.62 7.90 19.66
N GLY A 121 -9.60 7.06 20.70
CA GLY A 121 -10.40 7.23 21.91
C GLY A 121 -11.75 6.50 21.88
N GLU A 122 -12.11 5.89 20.74
CA GLU A 122 -13.28 5.03 20.62
C GLU A 122 -12.95 3.59 21.02
N LEU A 123 -13.98 2.88 21.52
CA LEU A 123 -13.89 1.48 21.95
C LEU A 123 -14.60 0.52 20.99
N HIS A 124 -15.18 1.04 19.90
CA HIS A 124 -15.90 0.26 18.91
C HIS A 124 -15.45 0.68 17.52
N PHE A 125 -15.37 -0.29 16.62
CA PHE A 125 -15.10 -0.03 15.21
C PHE A 125 -16.34 0.54 14.53
N ASN A 126 -16.15 1.56 13.70
CA ASN A 126 -17.21 2.17 12.90
C ASN A 126 -16.98 1.89 11.41
N GLU A 127 -17.75 0.97 10.85
CA GLU A 127 -17.67 0.61 9.42
C GLU A 127 -17.99 1.80 8.49
N GLU A 128 -18.72 2.81 8.95
CA GLU A 128 -19.00 4.02 8.16
C GLU A 128 -17.75 4.87 7.91
N ASN A 129 -16.66 4.62 8.64
CA ASN A 129 -15.37 5.29 8.47
C ASN A 129 -14.44 4.57 7.47
N LEU A 130 -14.88 3.46 6.87
CA LEU A 130 -14.13 2.75 5.84
C LEU A 130 -13.98 3.59 4.58
N SER A 131 -12.74 3.76 4.13
CA SER A 131 -12.43 4.39 2.84
C SER A 131 -12.45 3.35 1.72
N LEU A 132 -12.94 3.71 0.55
CA LEU A 132 -12.90 2.82 -0.62
C LEU A 132 -11.47 2.61 -1.10
N ILE A 133 -11.12 1.37 -1.46
CA ILE A 133 -9.81 1.01 -2.03
C ILE A 133 -9.46 1.89 -3.25
N GLU A 134 -10.45 2.16 -4.11
CA GLU A 134 -10.27 3.01 -5.30
C GLU A 134 -9.85 4.43 -4.91
N ASP A 135 -10.43 4.99 -3.85
CA ASP A 135 -10.08 6.31 -3.34
C ASP A 135 -8.65 6.30 -2.80
N MET A 136 -8.29 5.30 -1.98
CA MET A 136 -6.95 5.13 -1.43
C MET A 136 -5.86 5.09 -2.52
N VAL A 137 -6.10 4.36 -3.60
CA VAL A 137 -5.16 4.28 -4.74
C VAL A 137 -5.14 5.58 -5.54
N SER A 138 -6.30 6.18 -5.81
CA SER A 138 -6.43 7.35 -6.68
C SER A 138 -5.74 8.59 -6.11
N VAL A 139 -5.79 8.79 -4.79
CA VAL A 139 -5.19 9.96 -4.11
C VAL A 139 -3.67 9.85 -3.97
N CYS A 140 -3.07 8.67 -4.21
CA CYS A 140 -1.65 8.42 -4.00
C CYS A 140 -0.77 8.78 -5.22
N ALA A 141 -1.27 9.61 -6.15
CA ALA A 141 -0.53 10.08 -7.32
C ALA A 141 0.20 8.98 -8.12
N ARG A 142 -0.40 7.78 -8.14
CA ARG A 142 0.08 6.57 -8.82
C ARG A 142 1.41 6.01 -8.28
N LEU A 143 1.67 6.25 -7.00
CA LEU A 143 2.76 5.62 -6.24
C LEU A 143 2.35 4.27 -5.62
N VAL A 144 1.05 3.96 -5.62
CA VAL A 144 0.46 2.78 -4.99
C VAL A 144 -0.31 1.97 -6.04
N THR A 145 -0.30 0.65 -5.88
CA THR A 145 -1.06 -0.32 -6.67
C THR A 145 -1.62 -1.40 -5.76
N VAL A 146 -2.68 -2.06 -6.20
CA VAL A 146 -3.25 -3.25 -5.56
C VAL A 146 -2.98 -4.46 -6.44
N ASP A 147 -2.60 -5.56 -5.81
CA ASP A 147 -2.53 -6.87 -6.43
C ASP A 147 -3.90 -7.53 -6.38
N GLU A 148 -4.50 -7.77 -7.54
CA GLU A 148 -5.84 -8.37 -7.62
C GLU A 148 -5.86 -9.83 -7.15
N GLU A 149 -4.75 -10.57 -7.24
CA GLU A 149 -4.68 -11.98 -6.86
C GLU A 149 -4.50 -12.15 -5.35
N SER A 150 -3.66 -11.31 -4.74
CA SER A 150 -3.31 -11.41 -3.31
C SER A 150 -4.02 -10.39 -2.42
N ALA A 151 -4.79 -9.47 -3.01
CA ALA A 151 -5.38 -8.31 -2.33
C ALA A 151 -4.37 -7.47 -1.54
N ILE A 152 -3.09 -7.50 -1.93
CA ILE A 152 -2.02 -6.75 -1.26
C ILE A 152 -1.93 -5.35 -1.87
N ILE A 153 -1.99 -4.34 -1.00
CA ILE A 153 -1.70 -2.96 -1.38
C ILE A 153 -0.22 -2.65 -1.18
N ARG A 154 0.44 -2.12 -2.21
CA ARG A 154 1.89 -1.92 -2.23
C ARG A 154 2.31 -0.74 -3.08
N LEU A 155 3.57 -0.34 -2.94
CA LEU A 155 4.18 0.64 -3.82
C LEU A 155 4.27 0.07 -5.25
N VAL A 156 4.08 0.94 -6.24
CA VAL A 156 4.04 0.56 -7.66
C VAL A 156 5.35 -0.06 -8.14
N HIS A 157 6.47 0.26 -7.48
CA HIS A 157 7.78 -0.18 -7.93
C HIS A 157 8.82 -0.18 -6.81
N TYR A 158 9.85 -1.02 -6.92
CA TYR A 158 10.90 -1.13 -5.88
C TYR A 158 11.71 0.17 -5.72
N THR A 159 11.92 0.95 -6.80
CA THR A 159 12.60 2.26 -6.69
C THR A 159 11.77 3.28 -5.91
N THR A 160 10.45 3.11 -5.85
CA THR A 160 9.57 3.91 -4.99
C THR A 160 9.82 3.58 -3.52
N GLN A 161 10.05 2.30 -3.21
CA GLN A 161 10.45 1.86 -1.86
C GLN A 161 11.81 2.45 -1.47
N GLU A 162 12.83 2.34 -2.32
CA GLU A 162 14.17 2.92 -2.07
C GLU A 162 14.13 4.45 -1.87
N TYR A 163 13.24 5.14 -2.58
CA TYR A 163 13.00 6.57 -2.38
C TYR A 163 12.40 6.84 -1.00
N PHE A 164 11.35 6.12 -0.61
CA PHE A 164 10.71 6.33 0.70
C PHE A 164 11.60 5.88 1.86
N GLU A 165 12.38 4.81 1.75
CA GLU A 165 13.33 4.42 2.80
C GLU A 165 14.31 5.56 3.15
N ARG A 166 14.74 6.33 2.14
CA ARG A 166 15.60 7.52 2.33
C ARG A 166 14.85 8.76 2.82
N THR A 167 13.59 8.93 2.44
CA THR A 167 12.83 10.19 2.64
C THR A 167 11.67 10.08 3.64
N GLN A 168 11.41 8.91 4.20
CA GLN A 168 10.27 8.60 5.06
C GLN A 168 10.14 9.54 6.26
N LYS A 169 11.25 9.93 6.91
CA LYS A 169 11.23 10.88 8.03
C LYS A 169 10.84 12.31 7.62
N ARG A 170 11.10 12.68 6.36
CA ARG A 170 10.68 13.97 5.79
C ARG A 170 9.18 13.96 5.52
N TRP A 171 8.67 12.89 4.92
CA TRP A 171 7.27 12.81 4.47
C TRP A 171 6.29 12.39 5.57
N PHE A 172 6.71 11.48 6.44
CA PHE A 172 5.89 10.83 7.47
C PHE A 172 6.58 10.81 8.85
N PRO A 173 6.91 11.98 9.43
CA PRO A 173 7.72 12.07 10.65
C PRO A 173 7.13 11.37 11.89
N GLN A 174 5.81 11.12 11.92
CA GLN A 174 5.11 10.50 13.04
C GLN A 174 4.53 9.11 12.68
N ALA A 175 4.92 8.52 11.54
CA ALA A 175 4.31 7.28 11.05
C ALA A 175 4.36 6.14 12.07
N GLU A 176 5.53 5.84 12.63
CA GLU A 176 5.68 4.76 13.61
C GLU A 176 4.79 4.96 14.83
N THR A 177 4.73 6.18 15.36
CA THR A 177 3.88 6.51 16.51
C THR A 177 2.40 6.39 16.17
N ASN A 178 1.99 6.86 14.99
CA ASN A 178 0.59 6.80 14.56
C ASN A 178 0.15 5.34 14.33
N ILE A 179 0.97 4.54 13.63
CA ILE A 179 0.72 3.12 13.40
C ILE A 179 0.59 2.38 14.74
N ALA A 180 1.55 2.57 15.66
CA ALA A 180 1.49 1.93 16.98
C ALA A 180 0.24 2.36 17.77
N THR A 181 -0.12 3.64 17.72
CA THR A 181 -1.31 4.16 18.41
C THR A 181 -2.60 3.55 17.83
N ILE A 182 -2.69 3.42 16.51
CA ILE A 182 -3.81 2.77 15.83
C ILE A 182 -3.89 1.29 16.22
N CYS A 183 -2.79 0.54 16.16
CA CYS A 183 -2.75 -0.86 16.57
C CYS A 183 -3.22 -1.03 18.03
N VAL A 184 -2.72 -0.22 18.95
CA VAL A 184 -3.12 -0.27 20.37
C VAL A 184 -4.59 0.08 20.55
N THR A 185 -5.09 1.11 19.87
CA THR A 185 -6.51 1.51 19.93
C THR A 185 -7.39 0.39 19.41
N TYR A 186 -7.04 -0.19 18.26
CA TYR A 186 -7.75 -1.31 17.66
C TYR A 186 -7.82 -2.51 18.61
N LEU A 187 -6.70 -2.92 19.19
CA LEU A 187 -6.65 -4.02 20.15
C LEU A 187 -7.40 -3.73 21.47
N SER A 188 -7.71 -2.46 21.75
CA SER A 188 -8.48 -2.04 22.92
C SER A 188 -9.99 -2.01 22.67
N PHE A 189 -10.47 -2.42 21.49
CA PHE A 189 -11.90 -2.49 21.22
C PHE A 189 -12.62 -3.54 22.08
N ASN A 190 -13.86 -3.23 22.46
CA ASN A 190 -14.67 -4.07 23.34
C ASN A 190 -14.96 -5.47 22.77
N VAL A 191 -14.91 -5.62 21.45
CA VAL A 191 -15.04 -6.91 20.76
C VAL A 191 -13.96 -7.93 21.20
N PHE A 192 -12.82 -7.44 21.70
CA PHE A 192 -11.73 -8.26 22.21
C PHE A 192 -11.77 -8.44 23.75
N GLU A 193 -12.54 -7.61 24.48
CA GLU A 193 -12.61 -7.69 25.96
C GLU A 193 -13.46 -8.86 26.46
N THR A 194 -14.51 -9.23 25.72
CA THR A 194 -15.51 -10.17 26.23
C THR A 194 -15.72 -11.34 25.29
N THR A 195 -15.59 -12.54 25.86
CA THR A 195 -15.83 -13.89 25.28
C THR A 195 -14.60 -14.55 24.68
N ILE A 196 -14.07 -15.57 25.36
CA ILE A 196 -13.17 -16.56 24.77
C ILE A 196 -13.97 -17.28 23.68
N CYS A 197 -13.44 -17.38 22.46
CA CYS A 197 -14.08 -18.15 21.40
C CYS A 197 -14.29 -19.59 21.88
N GLN A 198 -15.51 -20.10 21.78
CA GLN A 198 -15.86 -21.42 22.31
C GLN A 198 -15.34 -22.57 21.44
N ASN A 199 -15.08 -22.28 20.17
CA ASN A 199 -14.56 -23.21 19.18
C ASN A 199 -13.74 -22.45 18.11
N ASP A 200 -13.06 -23.21 17.26
CA ASP A 200 -12.20 -22.67 16.20
C ASP A 200 -12.98 -21.88 15.15
N GLU A 201 -14.25 -22.18 14.91
CA GLU A 201 -15.10 -21.49 13.93
C GLU A 201 -15.43 -20.07 14.39
N GLU A 202 -15.79 -19.87 15.66
CA GLU A 202 -16.02 -18.54 16.24
C GLU A 202 -14.72 -17.72 16.29
N PHE A 203 -13.58 -18.38 16.49
CA PHE A 203 -12.28 -17.72 16.43
C PHE A 203 -11.97 -17.23 15.01
N GLU A 204 -12.16 -18.09 14.01
CA GLU A 204 -11.95 -17.73 12.61
C GLU A 204 -12.91 -16.61 12.17
N GLU A 205 -14.19 -16.70 12.50
CA GLU A 205 -15.18 -15.65 12.20
C GLU A 205 -14.76 -14.31 12.82
N ARG A 206 -14.27 -14.32 14.06
CA ARG A 206 -13.78 -13.10 14.70
C ARG A 206 -12.56 -12.51 14.00
N LEU A 207 -11.64 -13.34 13.51
CA LEU A 207 -10.49 -12.88 12.72
C LEU A 207 -10.93 -12.29 11.38
N GLN A 208 -11.90 -12.89 10.70
CA GLN A 208 -12.44 -12.38 9.43
C GLN A 208 -13.14 -11.03 9.61
N LEU A 209 -13.88 -10.85 10.71
CA LEU A 209 -14.52 -9.58 11.06
C LEU A 209 -13.54 -8.52 11.58
N ASN A 210 -12.31 -8.91 11.91
CA ASN A 210 -11.30 -8.00 12.44
C ASN A 210 -9.97 -8.15 11.67
N PRO A 211 -9.90 -7.81 10.37
CA PRO A 211 -8.74 -8.09 9.51
C PRO A 211 -7.42 -7.54 10.04
N LEU A 212 -7.43 -6.38 10.70
CA LEU A 212 -6.20 -5.77 11.23
C LEU A 212 -5.65 -6.48 12.48
N TYR A 213 -6.42 -7.35 13.12
CA TYR A 213 -6.08 -7.96 14.41
C TYR A 213 -4.71 -8.65 14.40
N ASP A 214 -4.45 -9.52 13.41
CA ASP A 214 -3.19 -10.25 13.31
C ASP A 214 -1.98 -9.30 13.16
N TYR A 215 -2.11 -8.28 12.32
CA TYR A 215 -1.06 -7.30 12.15
C TYR A 215 -0.80 -6.53 13.45
N ALA A 216 -1.86 -6.03 14.09
CA ALA A 216 -1.79 -5.20 15.28
C ALA A 216 -1.23 -5.95 16.49
N SER A 217 -1.52 -7.25 16.66
CA SER A 217 -1.05 -8.02 17.80
C SER A 217 0.42 -8.46 17.73
N HIS A 218 1.03 -8.41 16.55
CA HIS A 218 2.37 -8.97 16.32
C HIS A 218 3.47 -7.94 16.02
N ASN A 219 3.13 -6.67 15.76
CA ASN A 219 4.06 -5.66 15.24
C ASN A 219 4.01 -4.34 16.00
#